data_AF-A0A231R5H4-F1
#
_entry.id   AF-A0A231R5H4-F1
#
_cell.length_a   1.000
_cell.length_b   1.000
_cell.length_c   1.000
_cell.angle_alpha   90.00
_cell.angle_beta   90.00
_cell.angle_gamma   90.00
#
_symmetry.space_group_name_H-M   'P 1'
#
loop_
_entity.id
_entity.type
_entity.pdbx_description
1 polymer ?
#
loop_
_entity_poly.entity_id
_entity_poly.type
_entity_poly.pdbx_seq_one_letter_code
_entity_poly.pdbx_strand_id
1 'polypeptide(L)'
;MINEIFGVFSGEGKDSLLQENLDFELLWDTTLGRYKYKKYIISILEDLLVHRSYTFDEVVAEINGWDYNTFVLLQIYELLNNNSEVILTEQQSQIISSICYEMLDRVSFRNAIKYQEQNETIPIITISLWYIRQRLNLDYPESVLLDLLSFDYHYHRHDYLGTSYIEDRVESEKISARVLENLEQYSIKGRVLINHLQYCLKHHLSSGTNVIKKYLEDNTAESAERILAFEVLLSYGIDDHYLITVMKSTTDFEVFFKIGKHLFAVGNDTVESLLMQYVNEDSRYTVNSAYLLMERQNMQGIKYFCNHFEKFDSYYFEHRPLSLIRTVEALPVLFELLNKAMVNHLQTDRFRRLDVEILNVMTHIALQGKTELQTVLSSLLDFIDRNPTIPNIQFLHVSYDDILNSYKTNTPGHHYVESALRTANNLLHVPINEEYQEKLVLSVKLQKDIIEKCKANSLPDIYVSELNMIVNATNLVRMTLSRERSQFETFINHLQQLFYEPIFKERRAPASHIQSQYPELLAVIDRIRCIRHYYLHSKLSDPEVRRIVEEEFQQLGGEPITPDQWTSFHVRLTEDLLEALKQTESKL
;
A
#
# COMPACT_ATOMS: atom_id res chain seq x y z
N MET A 1 33.11 30.98 32.74
CA MET A 1 33.95 29.80 32.47
C MET A 1 35.14 29.77 33.41
N ILE A 2 36.14 30.66 33.28
CA ILE A 2 37.34 30.68 34.13
C ILE A 2 37.03 30.68 35.64
N ASN A 3 36.14 31.56 36.11
CA ASN A 3 35.73 31.59 37.53
C ASN A 3 35.07 30.30 38.01
N GLU A 4 34.38 29.59 37.12
CA GLU A 4 33.67 28.35 37.43
C GLU A 4 34.67 27.18 37.49
N ILE A 5 35.65 27.15 36.59
CA ILE A 5 36.80 26.23 36.63
C ILE A 5 37.63 26.45 37.88
N PHE A 6 37.91 27.72 38.25
CA PHE A 6 38.59 28.04 39.50
C PHE A 6 37.82 27.49 40.71
N GLY A 7 36.48 27.55 40.66
CA GLY A 7 35.60 26.94 41.64
C GLY A 7 35.81 25.43 41.77
N VAL A 8 35.97 24.71 40.65
CA VAL A 8 36.27 23.27 40.64
C VAL A 8 37.62 22.98 41.32
N PHE A 9 38.69 23.66 40.91
CA PHE A 9 40.03 23.49 41.52
C PHE A 9 40.02 23.80 43.02
N SER A 10 39.36 24.90 43.41
CA SER A 10 39.24 25.31 44.81
C SER A 10 38.40 24.34 45.64
N GLY A 11 37.33 23.79 45.04
CA GLY A 11 36.43 22.84 45.69
C GLY A 11 37.08 21.48 45.96
N GLU A 12 37.96 21.03 45.07
CA GLU A 12 38.75 19.80 45.25
C GLU A 12 39.96 20.01 46.18
N GLY A 13 40.34 21.26 46.46
CA GLY A 13 41.45 21.60 47.34
C GLY A 13 42.82 21.13 46.83
N LYS A 14 43.00 21.03 45.50
CA LYS A 14 44.22 20.54 44.85
C LYS A 14 44.81 21.59 43.91
N ASP A 15 46.14 21.69 43.91
CA ASP A 15 46.89 22.58 43.01
C ASP A 15 46.91 22.09 41.55
N SER A 16 46.66 20.79 41.35
CA SER A 16 46.49 20.17 40.03
C SER A 16 45.41 19.09 40.08
N LEU A 17 44.71 18.91 38.96
CA LEU A 17 43.66 17.90 38.81
C LEU A 17 44.09 16.85 37.77
N LEU A 18 43.67 15.61 38.01
CA LEU A 18 43.62 14.48 37.07
C LEU A 18 42.16 14.13 36.80
N GLN A 19 41.88 13.37 35.74
CA GLN A 19 40.51 12.97 35.39
C GLN A 19 39.80 12.25 36.55
N GLU A 20 40.51 11.40 37.29
CA GLU A 20 40.02 10.70 38.49
C GLU A 20 39.62 11.63 39.65
N ASN A 21 39.94 12.93 39.58
CA ASN A 21 39.54 13.92 40.58
C ASN A 21 38.19 14.56 40.25
N LEU A 22 37.62 14.31 39.07
CA LEU A 22 36.28 14.75 38.70
C LEU A 22 35.24 13.69 39.10
N ASP A 23 35.20 13.33 40.39
CA ASP A 23 34.24 12.32 40.89
C ASP A 23 32.81 12.89 40.88
N PHE A 24 31.89 12.11 40.30
CA PHE A 24 30.49 12.49 40.12
C PHE A 24 29.79 12.81 41.45
N GLU A 25 30.14 12.10 42.52
CA GLU A 25 29.57 12.34 43.86
C GLU A 25 30.05 13.67 44.46
N LEU A 26 31.27 14.09 44.18
CA LEU A 26 31.83 15.36 44.65
C LEU A 26 31.28 16.56 43.86
N LEU A 27 30.94 16.35 42.59
CA LEU A 27 30.40 17.36 41.68
C LEU A 27 28.86 17.50 41.75
N TRP A 28 28.17 16.63 42.49
CA TRP A 28 26.73 16.66 42.70
C TRP A 28 26.35 17.39 44.01
N ASP A 29 25.44 18.37 43.93
CA ASP A 29 24.83 18.99 45.11
C ASP A 29 23.58 18.20 45.48
N THR A 30 23.72 17.34 46.50
CA THR A 30 22.64 16.50 47.03
C THR A 30 21.49 17.32 47.61
N THR A 31 21.76 18.54 48.07
CA THR A 31 20.76 19.46 48.64
C THR A 31 19.89 20.09 47.56
N LEU A 32 20.50 20.44 46.42
CA LEU A 32 19.81 21.11 45.30
C LEU A 32 19.39 20.14 44.20
N GLY A 33 19.77 18.85 44.27
CA GLY A 33 19.44 17.83 43.29
C GLY A 33 20.00 18.14 41.89
N ARG A 34 21.17 18.79 41.82
CA ARG A 34 21.82 19.21 40.56
C ARG A 34 23.34 19.23 40.70
N TYR A 35 24.07 19.27 39.58
CA TYR A 35 25.52 19.47 39.61
C TYR A 35 25.88 20.83 40.23
N LYS A 36 26.94 20.85 41.05
CA LYS A 36 27.55 22.07 41.63
C LYS A 36 28.07 23.03 40.57
N TYR A 37 28.50 22.47 39.44
CA TYR A 37 29.04 23.20 38.30
C TYR A 37 28.27 22.84 37.04
N LYS A 38 28.28 23.71 36.03
CA LYS A 38 27.62 23.40 34.76
C LYS A 38 28.26 22.20 34.08
N LYS A 39 27.42 21.31 33.54
CA LYS A 39 27.85 20.05 32.89
C LYS A 39 28.92 20.27 31.81
N TYR A 40 28.82 21.32 31.00
CA TYR A 40 29.82 21.61 29.96
C TYR A 40 31.20 22.00 30.54
N ILE A 41 31.26 22.62 31.73
CA ILE A 41 32.53 22.92 32.41
C ILE A 41 33.21 21.61 32.82
N ILE A 42 32.42 20.65 33.30
CA ILE A 42 32.94 19.32 33.65
C ILE A 42 33.42 18.60 32.39
N SER A 43 32.63 18.59 31.31
CA SER A 43 33.04 17.98 30.03
C SER A 43 34.35 18.54 29.50
N ILE A 44 34.54 19.87 29.52
CA ILE A 44 35.80 20.52 29.14
C ILE A 44 36.97 20.00 29.97
N LEU A 45 36.79 19.91 31.29
CA LEU A 45 37.83 19.44 32.18
C LEU A 45 38.10 17.95 32.01
N GLU A 46 37.08 17.13 31.80
CA GLU A 46 37.23 15.71 31.47
C GLU A 46 38.11 15.56 30.22
N ASP A 47 37.79 16.24 29.12
CA ASP A 47 38.54 16.17 27.86
C ASP A 47 40.01 16.61 28.03
N LEU A 48 40.26 17.69 28.77
CA LEU A 48 41.62 18.17 29.02
C LEU A 48 42.42 17.21 29.91
N LEU A 49 41.81 16.67 30.95
CA LEU A 49 42.47 15.87 31.98
C LEU A 49 42.67 14.41 31.60
N VAL A 50 42.08 13.93 30.49
CA VAL A 50 42.25 12.55 29.96
C VAL A 50 43.72 12.20 29.72
N HIS A 51 44.54 13.17 29.33
CA HIS A 51 45.91 12.91 28.87
C HIS A 51 46.98 13.12 29.94
N ARG A 52 46.76 14.03 30.89
CA ARG A 52 47.72 14.36 31.97
C ARG A 52 47.04 15.19 33.07
N SER A 53 47.75 15.40 34.18
CA SER A 53 47.34 16.38 35.19
C SER A 53 47.55 17.81 34.68
N TYR A 54 46.62 18.71 35.01
CA TYR A 54 46.75 20.14 34.75
C TYR A 54 46.62 20.95 36.05
N THR A 55 47.44 21.99 36.17
CA THR A 55 47.22 23.09 37.13
C THR A 55 46.16 24.07 36.59
N PHE A 56 45.60 24.91 37.47
CA PHE A 56 44.63 25.92 37.05
C PHE A 56 45.20 26.86 35.98
N ASP A 57 46.43 27.33 36.16
CA ASP A 57 47.08 28.24 35.22
C ASP A 57 47.32 27.59 33.85
N GLU A 58 47.65 26.29 33.82
CA GLU A 58 47.77 25.54 32.56
C GLU A 58 46.41 25.40 31.87
N VAL A 59 45.33 25.11 32.61
CA VAL A 59 43.97 25.06 32.02
C VAL A 59 43.56 26.43 31.46
N VAL A 60 43.86 27.52 32.19
CA VAL A 60 43.57 28.88 31.72
C VAL A 60 44.38 29.22 30.48
N ALA A 61 45.65 28.81 30.42
CA ALA A 61 46.50 29.00 29.24
C ALA A 61 45.96 28.26 28.01
N GLU A 62 45.52 27.00 28.18
CA GLU A 62 44.87 26.22 27.12
C GLU A 62 43.60 26.90 26.62
N ILE A 63 42.69 27.27 27.54
CA ILE A 63 41.41 27.90 27.18
C ILE A 63 41.61 29.24 26.48
N ASN A 64 42.59 30.04 26.92
CA ASN A 64 42.90 31.32 26.27
C ASN A 64 43.50 31.12 24.86
N GLY A 65 44.04 29.94 24.56
CA GLY A 65 44.49 29.55 23.23
C GLY A 65 43.37 29.07 22.30
N TRP A 66 42.16 28.85 22.80
CA TRP A 66 41.05 28.34 22.00
C TRP A 66 40.47 29.39 21.06
N ASP A 67 40.02 28.94 19.89
CA ASP A 67 39.13 29.72 19.04
C ASP A 67 37.73 29.77 19.67
N TYR A 68 37.51 30.79 20.49
CA TYR A 68 36.30 30.93 21.30
C TYR A 68 35.02 30.93 20.44
N ASN A 69 35.07 31.52 19.25
CA ASN A 69 33.93 31.54 18.32
C ASN A 69 33.57 30.12 17.85
N THR A 70 34.58 29.33 17.46
CA THR A 70 34.39 27.91 17.11
C THR A 70 33.82 27.13 18.28
N PHE A 71 34.41 27.27 19.48
CA PHE A 71 33.93 26.58 20.68
C PHE A 71 32.46 26.91 20.98
N VAL A 72 32.10 28.20 21.00
CA VAL A 72 30.74 28.66 21.27
C VAL A 72 29.76 28.12 20.22
N LEU A 73 30.12 28.16 18.94
CA LEU A 73 29.29 27.67 17.85
C LEU A 73 28.95 26.17 17.99
N LEU A 74 29.96 25.35 18.31
CA LEU A 74 29.77 23.90 18.50
C LEU A 74 28.86 23.61 19.70
N GLN A 75 29.08 24.29 20.82
CA GLN A 75 28.26 24.12 22.02
C GLN A 75 26.81 24.56 21.79
N ILE A 76 26.57 25.63 21.04
CA ILE A 76 25.22 26.06 20.67
C ILE A 76 24.56 25.03 19.76
N TYR A 77 25.28 24.53 18.75
CA TYR A 77 24.76 23.48 17.87
C TYR A 77 24.33 22.25 18.68
N GLU A 78 25.19 21.74 19.58
CA GLU A 78 24.86 20.61 20.45
C GLU A 78 23.64 20.88 21.33
N LEU A 79 23.57 22.08 21.93
CA LEU A 79 22.45 22.47 22.79
C LEU A 79 21.13 22.47 22.01
N LEU A 80 21.10 23.15 20.86
CA LEU A 80 19.88 23.36 20.08
C LEU A 80 19.43 22.09 19.33
N ASN A 81 20.39 21.32 18.81
CA ASN A 81 20.09 20.07 18.10
C ASN A 81 19.48 19.02 19.05
N ASN A 82 19.96 18.97 20.30
CA ASN A 82 19.44 18.05 21.32
C ASN A 82 18.15 18.55 22.01
N ASN A 83 17.84 19.84 21.93
CA ASN A 83 16.71 20.44 22.65
C ASN A 83 15.93 21.41 21.75
N SER A 84 15.03 20.86 20.93
CA SER A 84 14.21 21.66 19.99
C SER A 84 13.33 22.73 20.64
N GLU A 85 13.00 22.58 21.94
CA GLU A 85 12.15 23.51 22.70
C GLU A 85 12.91 24.73 23.24
N VAL A 86 14.25 24.78 23.11
CA VAL A 86 15.02 25.92 23.59
C VAL A 86 14.69 27.17 22.76
N ILE A 87 14.19 28.20 23.44
CA ILE A 87 13.91 29.52 22.87
C ILE A 87 15.05 30.46 23.26
N LEU A 88 15.76 30.97 22.26
CA LEU A 88 16.82 31.96 22.45
C LEU A 88 16.22 33.35 22.63
N THR A 89 16.81 34.14 23.53
CA THR A 89 16.48 35.56 23.64
C THR A 89 17.01 36.33 22.43
N GLU A 90 16.46 37.52 22.17
CA GLU A 90 16.93 38.36 21.07
C GLU A 90 18.43 38.67 21.17
N GLN A 91 18.91 39.01 22.36
CA GLN A 91 20.33 39.28 22.61
C GLN A 91 21.20 38.05 22.33
N GLN A 92 20.75 36.84 22.74
CA GLN A 92 21.47 35.60 22.43
C GLN A 92 21.51 35.37 20.92
N SER A 93 20.37 35.48 20.24
CA SER A 93 20.29 35.34 18.78
C SER A 93 21.21 36.31 18.04
N GLN A 94 21.31 37.56 18.49
CA GLN A 94 22.22 38.55 17.90
C GLN A 94 23.70 38.18 18.05
N ILE A 95 24.12 37.75 19.25
CA ILE A 95 25.51 37.30 19.49
C ILE A 95 25.84 36.10 18.62
N ILE A 96 24.96 35.11 18.59
CA ILE A 96 25.14 33.88 17.81
C ILE A 96 25.19 34.20 16.32
N SER A 97 24.34 35.11 15.85
CA SER A 97 24.35 35.57 14.46
C SER A 97 25.69 36.22 14.09
N SER A 98 26.23 37.10 14.94
CA SER A 98 27.55 37.74 14.71
C SER A 98 28.65 36.70 14.55
N ILE A 99 28.69 35.71 15.45
CA ILE A 99 29.65 34.61 15.39
C ILE A 99 29.50 33.83 14.08
N CYS A 100 28.26 33.52 13.67
CA CYS A 100 28.03 32.81 12.41
C CYS A 100 28.59 33.58 11.21
N TYR A 101 28.31 34.89 11.10
CA TYR A 101 28.81 35.72 10.02
C TYR A 101 30.34 35.82 9.99
N GLU A 102 30.99 35.99 11.14
CA GLU A 102 32.46 36.02 11.26
C GLU A 102 33.11 34.68 10.84
N MET A 103 32.40 33.58 11.04
CA MET A 103 32.90 32.23 10.76
C MET A 103 32.69 31.80 9.30
N LEU A 104 31.88 32.52 8.50
CA LEU A 104 31.61 32.17 7.10
C LEU A 104 32.89 32.08 6.26
N ASP A 105 33.83 33.01 6.46
CA ASP A 105 35.09 33.06 5.70
C ASP A 105 36.04 31.89 6.03
N ARG A 106 35.77 31.14 7.09
CA ARG A 106 36.58 29.99 7.53
C ARG A 106 36.06 28.65 6.98
N VAL A 107 34.91 28.66 6.30
CA VAL A 107 34.24 27.45 5.82
C VAL A 107 33.95 27.57 4.33
N SER A 108 34.17 26.48 3.60
CA SER A 108 33.73 26.35 2.21
C SER A 108 32.62 25.32 2.14
N PHE A 109 31.35 25.76 2.12
CA PHE A 109 30.21 24.86 1.93
C PHE A 109 30.34 24.08 0.61
N ARG A 110 30.83 24.75 -0.44
CA ARG A 110 31.09 24.17 -1.75
C ARG A 110 31.93 22.89 -1.71
N ASN A 111 32.92 22.82 -0.83
CA ASN A 111 33.89 21.72 -0.73
C ASN A 111 33.82 20.99 0.61
N ALA A 112 32.75 21.19 1.39
CA ALA A 112 32.68 20.70 2.75
C ALA A 112 32.54 19.18 2.83
N ILE A 113 31.80 18.58 1.89
CA ILE A 113 31.60 17.14 1.83
C ILE A 113 32.78 16.52 1.07
N LYS A 114 33.52 15.64 1.75
CA LYS A 114 34.56 14.83 1.13
C LYS A 114 34.12 13.38 1.08
N TYR A 115 33.92 12.89 -0.14
CA TYR A 115 33.55 11.51 -0.41
C TYR A 115 34.78 10.59 -0.35
N GLN A 116 34.74 9.58 0.51
CA GLN A 116 35.66 8.44 0.53
C GLN A 116 34.88 7.17 0.13
N GLU A 117 35.56 6.06 -0.18
CA GLU A 117 34.93 4.86 -0.77
C GLU A 117 33.70 4.32 -0.01
N GLN A 118 33.64 4.51 1.31
CA GLN A 118 32.53 4.02 2.14
C GLN A 118 31.94 5.07 3.09
N ASN A 119 32.50 6.28 3.14
CA ASN A 119 32.11 7.30 4.11
C ASN A 119 32.20 8.70 3.54
N GLU A 120 31.35 9.59 4.05
CA GLU A 120 31.46 11.02 3.84
C GLU A 120 32.07 11.67 5.08
N THR A 121 33.00 12.59 4.87
CA THR A 121 33.55 13.40 5.97
C THR A 121 33.13 14.85 5.78
N ILE A 122 32.60 15.42 6.85
CA ILE A 122 32.07 16.79 6.87
C ILE A 122 32.62 17.49 8.13
N PRO A 123 33.23 18.68 8.01
CA PRO A 123 33.62 19.46 9.17
C PRO A 123 32.40 19.85 10.01
N ILE A 124 32.47 19.59 11.32
CA ILE A 124 31.37 19.87 12.25
C ILE A 124 31.01 21.37 12.31
N ILE A 125 31.97 22.25 12.06
CA ILE A 125 31.75 23.71 11.96
C ILE A 125 30.80 24.02 10.80
N THR A 126 30.95 23.36 9.65
CA THR A 126 30.05 23.52 8.50
C THR A 126 28.63 23.12 8.85
N ILE A 127 28.47 21.95 9.49
CA ILE A 127 27.16 21.46 9.95
C ILE A 127 26.53 22.47 10.91
N SER A 128 27.32 23.00 11.85
CA SER A 128 26.86 23.95 12.85
C SER A 128 26.40 25.27 12.22
N LEU A 129 27.17 25.84 11.29
CA LEU A 129 26.81 27.07 10.58
C LEU A 129 25.55 26.90 9.73
N TRP A 130 25.43 25.77 9.04
CA TRP A 130 24.23 25.45 8.27
C TRP A 130 23.02 25.29 9.18
N TYR A 131 23.12 24.49 10.25
CA TYR A 131 22.03 24.23 11.17
C TYR A 131 21.52 25.52 11.84
N ILE A 132 22.44 26.34 12.37
CA ILE A 132 22.10 27.58 13.06
C ILE A 132 21.48 28.59 12.09
N ARG A 133 21.94 28.63 10.82
CA ARG A 133 21.28 29.43 9.78
C ARG A 133 19.81 29.08 9.67
N GLN A 134 19.48 27.78 9.60
CA GLN A 134 18.09 27.35 9.49
C GLN A 134 17.31 27.70 10.76
N ARG A 135 17.90 27.43 11.94
CA ARG A 135 17.26 27.65 13.23
C ARG A 135 16.92 29.12 13.51
N LEU A 136 17.80 30.03 13.11
CA LEU A 136 17.67 31.48 13.32
C LEU A 136 17.21 32.23 12.07
N ASN A 137 16.96 31.52 10.96
CA ASN A 137 16.59 32.08 9.66
C ASN A 137 17.60 33.14 9.14
N LEU A 138 18.89 32.97 9.42
CA LEU A 138 19.94 33.96 9.14
C LEU A 138 20.02 34.31 7.65
N ASP A 139 20.33 35.57 7.37
CA ASP A 139 20.42 36.08 6.00
C ASP A 139 21.85 36.08 5.50
N TYR A 140 22.32 34.90 5.11
CA TYR A 140 23.66 34.74 4.57
C TYR A 140 23.80 35.41 3.20
N PRO A 141 24.99 35.93 2.86
CA PRO A 141 25.25 36.53 1.55
C PRO A 141 24.89 35.56 0.40
N GLU A 142 24.45 36.12 -0.72
CA GLU A 142 24.05 35.33 -1.91
C GLU A 142 25.14 34.34 -2.34
N SER A 143 26.42 34.74 -2.32
CA SER A 143 27.54 33.86 -2.65
C SER A 143 27.61 32.61 -1.77
N VAL A 144 27.33 32.77 -0.47
CA VAL A 144 27.29 31.66 0.49
C VAL A 144 26.06 30.80 0.29
N LEU A 145 24.90 31.41 -0.02
CA LEU A 145 23.69 30.66 -0.37
C LEU A 145 23.86 29.82 -1.63
N LEU A 146 24.58 30.32 -2.63
CA LEU A 146 24.92 29.55 -3.83
C LEU A 146 25.91 28.41 -3.53
N ASP A 147 26.89 28.62 -2.66
CA ASP A 147 27.80 27.55 -2.23
C ASP A 147 27.08 26.47 -1.40
N LEU A 148 26.01 26.84 -0.69
CA LEU A 148 25.14 25.91 0.02
C LEU A 148 24.36 24.97 -0.90
N LEU A 149 24.27 25.21 -2.21
CA LEU A 149 23.70 24.23 -3.13
C LEU A 149 24.51 22.92 -3.11
N SER A 150 25.81 22.99 -2.82
CA SER A 150 26.69 21.83 -2.70
C SER A 150 26.66 21.17 -1.31
N PHE A 151 25.76 21.58 -0.41
CA PHE A 151 25.73 21.11 0.97
C PHE A 151 24.30 20.95 1.50
N ASP A 152 23.94 19.74 1.93
CA ASP A 152 22.69 19.47 2.64
C ASP A 152 22.96 18.45 3.74
N TYR A 153 22.31 18.61 4.88
CA TYR A 153 22.49 17.75 6.05
C TYR A 153 21.15 17.47 6.73
N HIS A 154 21.11 16.51 7.65
CA HIS A 154 19.86 16.19 8.33
C HIS A 154 19.43 17.34 9.27
N TYR A 155 18.22 17.83 9.07
CA TYR A 155 17.52 18.74 9.97
C TYR A 155 16.51 17.94 10.80
N HIS A 156 16.73 17.81 12.11
CA HIS A 156 15.87 17.08 13.06
C HIS A 156 15.44 15.67 12.61
N ARG A 157 16.13 14.62 13.09
CA ARG A 157 15.71 13.20 12.97
C ARG A 157 15.28 12.79 11.54
N HIS A 158 16.19 12.97 10.59
CA HIS A 158 16.24 12.36 9.25
C HIS A 158 15.70 13.16 8.04
N ASP A 159 15.11 14.35 8.22
CA ASP A 159 14.66 15.14 7.07
C ASP A 159 15.78 15.99 6.47
N TYR A 160 15.79 16.09 5.15
CA TYR A 160 16.69 16.97 4.39
C TYR A 160 15.89 18.15 3.84
N LEU A 161 16.46 19.37 3.87
CA LEU A 161 15.73 20.57 3.49
C LEU A 161 15.71 20.82 1.96
N GLY A 162 16.67 20.25 1.23
CA GLY A 162 16.80 20.48 -0.21
C GLY A 162 17.20 21.92 -0.54
N THR A 163 16.80 22.40 -1.72
CA THR A 163 17.19 23.74 -2.25
C THR A 163 16.16 24.84 -2.00
N SER A 164 14.98 24.50 -1.48
CA SER A 164 13.83 25.42 -1.36
C SER A 164 14.18 26.73 -0.63
N TYR A 165 14.88 26.65 0.49
CA TYR A 165 15.27 27.81 1.29
C TYR A 165 16.28 28.75 0.60
N ILE A 166 16.93 28.29 -0.47
CA ILE A 166 17.83 29.07 -1.32
C ILE A 166 17.02 29.70 -2.46
N GLU A 167 16.10 28.93 -3.05
CA GLU A 167 15.17 29.39 -4.10
C GLU A 167 14.33 30.60 -3.68
N ASP A 168 13.98 30.70 -2.40
CA ASP A 168 13.22 31.83 -1.85
C ASP A 168 14.03 33.13 -1.77
N ARG A 169 15.36 33.08 -1.93
CA ARG A 169 16.26 34.22 -1.65
C ARG A 169 17.24 34.56 -2.78
N VAL A 170 17.45 33.64 -3.71
CA VAL A 170 18.40 33.81 -4.82
C VAL A 170 17.65 33.67 -6.14
N GLU A 171 17.98 34.52 -7.10
CA GLU A 171 17.37 34.48 -8.43
C GLU A 171 17.58 33.11 -9.11
N SER A 172 16.51 32.57 -9.69
CA SER A 172 16.50 31.24 -10.31
C SER A 172 17.57 31.07 -11.39
N GLU A 173 17.92 32.13 -12.14
CA GLU A 173 18.98 32.10 -13.15
C GLU A 173 20.35 31.77 -12.54
N LYS A 174 20.68 32.37 -11.38
CA LYS A 174 21.95 32.13 -10.68
C LYS A 174 22.00 30.74 -10.06
N ILE A 175 20.89 30.28 -9.48
CA ILE A 175 20.78 28.91 -8.95
C ILE A 175 20.95 27.90 -10.09
N SER A 176 20.26 28.11 -11.21
CA SER A 176 20.34 27.22 -12.38
C SER A 176 21.76 27.14 -12.93
N ALA A 177 22.44 28.28 -13.07
CA ALA A 177 23.83 28.32 -13.50
C ALA A 177 24.75 27.55 -12.54
N ARG A 178 24.59 27.74 -11.22
CA ARG A 178 25.40 27.05 -10.21
C ARG A 178 25.09 25.55 -10.12
N VAL A 179 23.84 25.14 -10.26
CA VAL A 179 23.44 23.72 -10.29
C VAL A 179 24.12 23.00 -11.46
N LEU A 180 24.09 23.61 -12.65
CA LEU A 180 24.74 23.04 -13.83
C LEU A 180 26.27 23.02 -13.70
N GLU A 181 26.87 24.11 -13.20
CA GLU A 181 28.30 24.19 -12.89
C GLU A 181 28.71 23.06 -11.92
N ASN A 182 27.91 22.84 -10.88
CA ASN A 182 28.20 21.83 -9.88
C ASN A 182 28.13 20.41 -10.44
N LEU A 183 27.09 20.12 -11.23
CA LEU A 183 26.92 18.84 -11.91
C LEU A 183 28.05 18.55 -12.90
N GLU A 184 28.60 19.59 -13.53
CA GLU A 184 29.64 19.46 -14.55
C GLU A 184 31.05 19.31 -13.95
N GLN A 185 31.38 20.11 -12.93
CA GLN A 185 32.74 20.27 -12.41
C GLN A 185 33.08 19.33 -11.26
N TYR A 186 32.09 18.86 -10.50
CA TYR A 186 32.32 18.07 -9.29
C TYR A 186 31.71 16.68 -9.39
N SER A 187 32.31 15.72 -8.69
CA SER A 187 31.71 14.42 -8.45
C SER A 187 30.79 14.50 -7.23
N ILE A 188 29.63 15.14 -7.41
CA ILE A 188 28.60 15.19 -6.36
C ILE A 188 27.89 13.84 -6.26
N LYS A 189 27.56 13.42 -5.04
CA LYS A 189 26.87 12.16 -4.73
C LYS A 189 25.86 12.34 -3.61
N GLY A 190 25.07 11.31 -3.39
CA GLY A 190 24.08 11.19 -2.33
C GLY A 190 23.05 12.32 -2.42
N ARG A 191 22.76 12.91 -1.25
CA ARG A 191 21.70 13.90 -1.14
C ARG A 191 21.91 15.13 -2.02
N VAL A 192 23.14 15.59 -2.15
CA VAL A 192 23.46 16.77 -2.96
C VAL A 192 23.13 16.52 -4.42
N LEU A 193 23.51 15.36 -4.98
CA LEU A 193 23.15 14.99 -6.35
C LEU A 193 21.63 14.90 -6.53
N ILE A 194 20.91 14.27 -5.59
CA ILE A 194 19.45 14.18 -5.60
C ILE A 194 18.81 15.57 -5.66
N ASN A 195 19.26 16.50 -4.82
CA ASN A 195 18.76 17.87 -4.80
C ASN A 195 18.97 18.58 -6.15
N HIS A 196 20.16 18.41 -6.78
CA HIS A 196 20.45 19.03 -8.08
C HIS A 196 19.58 18.44 -9.20
N LEU A 197 19.43 17.12 -9.24
CA LEU A 197 18.58 16.46 -10.24
C LEU A 197 17.10 16.83 -10.05
N GLN A 198 16.61 16.90 -8.80
CA GLN A 198 15.25 17.37 -8.51
C GLN A 198 15.04 18.82 -8.93
N TYR A 199 16.04 19.69 -8.71
CA TYR A 199 16.00 21.07 -9.18
C TYR A 199 15.94 21.13 -10.72
N CYS A 200 16.79 20.35 -11.41
CA CYS A 200 16.78 20.23 -12.86
C CYS A 200 15.41 19.80 -13.39
N LEU A 201 14.80 18.77 -12.80
CA LEU A 201 13.47 18.29 -13.16
C LEU A 201 12.40 19.36 -12.95
N LYS A 202 12.40 20.04 -11.80
CA LYS A 202 11.43 21.08 -11.46
C LYS A 202 11.50 22.26 -12.44
N HIS A 203 12.71 22.72 -12.77
CA HIS A 203 12.94 23.93 -13.56
C HIS A 203 13.24 23.67 -15.05
N HIS A 204 13.14 22.42 -15.49
CA HIS A 204 13.35 22.01 -16.88
C HIS A 204 14.68 22.49 -17.49
N LEU A 205 15.79 22.29 -16.77
CA LEU A 205 17.13 22.71 -17.18
C LEU A 205 17.75 21.81 -18.27
N SER A 206 17.15 21.83 -19.46
CA SER A 206 17.53 20.96 -20.59
C SER A 206 18.94 21.19 -21.13
N SER A 207 19.54 22.36 -20.89
CA SER A 207 20.96 22.63 -21.21
C SER A 207 21.93 21.69 -20.49
N GLY A 208 21.52 21.10 -19.36
CA GLY A 208 22.31 20.13 -18.59
C GLY A 208 22.30 18.70 -19.14
N THR A 209 21.59 18.41 -20.24
CA THR A 209 21.36 17.04 -20.74
C THR A 209 22.65 16.20 -20.81
N ASN A 210 23.70 16.71 -21.44
CA ASN A 210 24.96 15.96 -21.60
C ASN A 210 25.69 15.70 -20.28
N VAL A 211 25.52 16.58 -19.29
CA VAL A 211 26.11 16.41 -17.97
C VAL A 211 25.34 15.34 -17.20
N ILE A 212 24.00 15.38 -17.25
CA ILE A 212 23.13 14.41 -16.56
C ILE A 212 23.31 12.98 -17.10
N LYS A 213 23.57 12.83 -18.41
CA LYS A 213 23.91 11.53 -19.03
C LYS A 213 25.03 10.79 -18.31
N LYS A 214 26.07 11.51 -17.86
CA LYS A 214 27.21 10.91 -17.15
C LYS A 214 26.76 10.19 -15.86
N TYR A 215 25.78 10.74 -15.16
CA TYR A 215 25.25 10.15 -13.93
C TYR A 215 24.41 8.90 -14.21
N LEU A 216 23.64 8.88 -15.30
CA LEU A 216 22.90 7.68 -15.71
C LEU A 216 23.85 6.54 -16.14
N GLU A 217 24.95 6.88 -16.81
CA GLU A 217 25.95 5.94 -17.32
C GLU A 217 26.91 5.40 -16.24
N ASP A 218 27.02 6.06 -15.10
CA ASP A 218 27.93 5.66 -14.02
C ASP A 218 27.41 4.40 -13.30
N ASN A 219 27.96 3.24 -13.69
CA ASN A 219 27.64 1.95 -13.06
C ASN A 219 28.15 1.81 -11.62
N THR A 220 28.91 2.78 -11.10
CA THR A 220 29.36 2.80 -9.69
C THR A 220 28.46 3.64 -8.78
N ALA A 221 27.54 4.42 -9.37
CA ALA A 221 26.55 5.21 -8.64
C ALA A 221 25.39 4.36 -8.11
N GLU A 222 24.67 4.87 -7.13
CA GLU A 222 23.51 4.18 -6.56
C GLU A 222 22.35 4.14 -7.55
N SER A 223 21.60 3.02 -7.55
CA SER A 223 20.45 2.81 -8.46
C SER A 223 19.45 3.96 -8.41
N ALA A 224 19.14 4.47 -7.21
CA ALA A 224 18.19 5.55 -7.00
C ALA A 224 18.62 6.87 -7.68
N GLU A 225 19.92 7.21 -7.62
CA GLU A 225 20.46 8.42 -8.26
C GLU A 225 20.39 8.31 -9.78
N ARG A 226 20.75 7.14 -10.32
CA ARG A 226 20.70 6.85 -11.75
C ARG A 226 19.28 6.87 -12.29
N ILE A 227 18.33 6.30 -11.55
CA ILE A 227 16.90 6.33 -11.89
C ILE A 227 16.38 7.76 -11.90
N LEU A 228 16.76 8.59 -10.92
CA LEU A 228 16.38 10.00 -10.92
C LEU A 228 16.99 10.74 -12.13
N ALA A 229 18.25 10.50 -12.46
CA ALA A 229 18.88 11.08 -13.66
C ALA A 229 18.14 10.66 -14.95
N PHE A 230 17.72 9.38 -15.04
CA PHE A 230 16.87 8.89 -16.11
C PHE A 230 15.52 9.64 -16.17
N GLU A 231 14.83 9.82 -15.05
CA GLU A 231 13.57 10.56 -14.99
C GLU A 231 13.72 12.02 -15.43
N VAL A 232 14.83 12.69 -15.08
CA VAL A 232 15.15 14.03 -15.58
C VAL A 232 15.34 14.02 -17.09
N LEU A 233 16.15 13.10 -17.62
CA LEU A 233 16.42 13.00 -19.06
C LEU A 233 15.15 12.70 -19.86
N LEU A 234 14.26 11.85 -19.34
CA LEU A 234 12.95 11.61 -19.93
C LEU A 234 12.13 12.89 -20.04
N SER A 235 12.10 13.72 -18.98
CA SER A 235 11.38 15.00 -19.01
C SER A 235 11.90 15.97 -20.07
N TYR A 236 13.14 15.78 -20.54
CA TYR A 236 13.77 16.58 -21.59
C TYR A 236 13.61 15.99 -22.99
N GLY A 237 12.92 14.85 -23.13
CA GLY A 237 12.74 14.19 -24.43
C GLY A 237 14.02 13.50 -24.93
N ILE A 238 14.74 12.81 -24.03
CA ILE A 238 15.91 12.03 -24.42
C ILE A 238 15.58 10.97 -25.48
N ASP A 239 16.52 10.73 -26.38
CA ASP A 239 16.37 9.80 -27.49
C ASP A 239 16.38 8.33 -27.06
N ASP A 240 15.49 7.53 -27.66
CA ASP A 240 15.34 6.10 -27.39
C ASP A 240 16.61 5.29 -27.71
N HIS A 241 17.34 5.64 -28.77
CA HIS A 241 18.55 4.91 -29.15
C HIS A 241 19.65 5.07 -28.10
N TYR A 242 19.75 6.25 -27.50
CA TYR A 242 20.59 6.48 -26.33
C TYR A 242 20.18 5.59 -25.15
N LEU A 243 18.88 5.56 -24.80
CA LEU A 243 18.40 4.73 -23.69
C LEU A 243 18.64 3.24 -23.92
N ILE A 244 18.48 2.75 -25.15
CA ILE A 244 18.81 1.36 -25.52
C ILE A 244 20.31 1.08 -25.28
N THR A 245 21.17 2.04 -25.60
CA THR A 245 22.62 1.91 -25.38
C THR A 245 22.93 1.77 -23.89
N VAL A 246 22.34 2.63 -23.04
CA VAL A 246 22.47 2.57 -21.59
C VAL A 246 21.93 1.25 -21.04
N MET A 247 20.76 0.81 -21.50
CA MET A 247 20.13 -0.45 -21.09
C MET A 247 21.03 -1.65 -21.40
N LYS A 248 21.75 -1.64 -22.53
CA LYS A 248 22.68 -2.72 -22.91
C LYS A 248 23.96 -2.72 -22.08
N SER A 249 24.45 -1.54 -21.65
CA SER A 249 25.73 -1.39 -20.97
C SER A 249 25.63 -1.37 -19.45
N THR A 250 24.44 -1.15 -18.89
CA THR A 250 24.26 -1.12 -17.43
C THR A 250 24.52 -2.49 -16.81
N THR A 251 25.07 -2.51 -15.59
CA THR A 251 25.18 -3.70 -14.74
C THR A 251 24.13 -3.75 -13.63
N ASP A 252 23.28 -2.73 -13.56
CA ASP A 252 22.27 -2.53 -12.53
C ASP A 252 20.91 -3.01 -13.03
N PHE A 253 20.32 -3.96 -12.30
CA PHE A 253 19.04 -4.58 -12.65
C PHE A 253 17.85 -3.62 -12.54
N GLU A 254 17.88 -2.69 -11.58
CA GLU A 254 16.77 -1.74 -11.37
C GLU A 254 16.77 -0.68 -12.46
N VAL A 255 17.95 -0.16 -12.81
CA VAL A 255 18.13 0.78 -13.93
C VAL A 255 17.75 0.11 -15.25
N PHE A 256 18.22 -1.12 -15.49
CA PHE A 256 17.84 -1.92 -16.66
C PHE A 256 16.31 -2.04 -16.76
N PHE A 257 15.67 -2.42 -15.66
CA PHE A 257 14.23 -2.65 -15.62
C PHE A 257 13.44 -1.37 -15.86
N LYS A 258 13.83 -0.26 -15.23
CA LYS A 258 13.15 1.03 -15.36
C LYS A 258 13.24 1.57 -16.80
N ILE A 259 14.43 1.52 -17.42
CA ILE A 259 14.63 1.92 -18.81
C ILE A 259 13.86 0.99 -19.75
N GLY A 260 14.00 -0.33 -19.56
CA GLY A 260 13.31 -1.34 -20.35
C GLY A 260 11.80 -1.16 -20.31
N LYS A 261 11.22 -0.93 -19.13
CA LYS A 261 9.80 -0.67 -18.96
C LYS A 261 9.33 0.56 -19.74
N HIS A 262 10.07 1.65 -19.69
CA HIS A 262 9.73 2.86 -20.43
C HIS A 262 9.75 2.62 -21.95
N LEU A 263 10.88 2.11 -22.48
CA LEU A 263 11.04 1.88 -23.92
C LEU A 263 10.04 0.85 -24.45
N PHE A 264 9.76 -0.18 -23.65
CA PHE A 264 8.76 -1.16 -23.97
C PHE A 264 7.36 -0.55 -23.94
N ALA A 265 7.03 0.36 -23.01
CA ALA A 265 5.73 1.03 -22.99
C ALA A 265 5.49 1.90 -24.24
N VAL A 266 6.51 2.63 -24.72
CA VAL A 266 6.39 3.50 -25.91
C VAL A 266 6.38 2.76 -27.25
N GLY A 267 6.51 1.42 -27.24
CA GLY A 267 6.39 0.61 -28.46
C GLY A 267 7.67 0.48 -29.27
N ASN A 268 8.82 0.48 -28.61
CA ASN A 268 10.09 0.31 -29.29
C ASN A 268 10.36 -1.18 -29.65
N ASP A 269 10.16 -1.57 -30.91
CA ASP A 269 10.35 -2.95 -31.41
C ASP A 269 11.78 -3.48 -31.22
N THR A 270 12.78 -2.59 -31.19
CA THR A 270 14.17 -2.97 -30.94
C THR A 270 14.35 -3.52 -29.54
N VAL A 271 13.61 -2.96 -28.57
CA VAL A 271 13.65 -3.44 -27.18
C VAL A 271 12.97 -4.79 -27.06
N GLU A 272 11.84 -5.04 -27.72
CA GLU A 272 11.21 -6.36 -27.70
C GLU A 272 12.17 -7.45 -28.22
N SER A 273 12.84 -7.18 -29.34
CA SER A 273 13.85 -8.08 -29.92
C SER A 273 15.02 -8.34 -28.95
N LEU A 274 15.49 -7.29 -28.27
CA LEU A 274 16.56 -7.39 -27.29
C LEU A 274 16.14 -8.21 -26.05
N LEU A 275 14.94 -7.98 -25.52
CA LEU A 275 14.41 -8.73 -24.39
C LEU A 275 14.23 -10.22 -24.74
N MET A 276 13.73 -10.53 -25.95
CA MET A 276 13.63 -11.91 -26.44
C MET A 276 15.00 -12.57 -26.57
N GLN A 277 16.01 -11.85 -27.05
CA GLN A 277 17.39 -12.34 -27.10
C GLN A 277 17.90 -12.69 -25.70
N TYR A 278 17.73 -11.79 -24.72
CA TYR A 278 18.15 -12.04 -23.34
C TYR A 278 17.48 -13.25 -22.72
N VAL A 279 16.20 -13.50 -23.02
CA VAL A 279 15.49 -14.71 -22.58
C VAL A 279 16.01 -15.97 -23.25
N ASN A 280 16.31 -15.93 -24.55
CA ASN A 280 16.81 -17.09 -25.29
C ASN A 280 18.24 -17.48 -24.91
N GLU A 281 19.08 -16.51 -24.57
CA GLU A 281 20.48 -16.73 -24.21
C GLU A 281 20.68 -17.08 -22.72
N ASP A 282 19.60 -17.11 -21.92
CA ASP A 282 19.64 -17.26 -20.46
C ASP A 282 20.65 -16.29 -19.81
N SER A 283 20.62 -15.03 -20.28
CA SER A 283 21.47 -13.95 -19.78
C SER A 283 21.19 -13.62 -18.30
N ARG A 284 22.06 -12.81 -17.68
CA ARG A 284 21.78 -12.27 -16.33
C ARG A 284 20.48 -11.46 -16.24
N TYR A 285 19.99 -10.90 -17.35
CA TYR A 285 18.76 -10.07 -17.40
C TYR A 285 17.50 -10.87 -17.74
N THR A 286 17.59 -12.19 -17.80
CA THR A 286 16.52 -13.04 -18.31
C THR A 286 15.22 -12.89 -17.53
N VAL A 287 15.27 -12.85 -16.19
CA VAL A 287 14.07 -12.74 -15.37
C VAL A 287 13.34 -11.41 -15.61
N ASN A 288 14.07 -10.30 -15.51
CA ASN A 288 13.53 -8.96 -15.79
C ASN A 288 13.00 -8.85 -17.23
N SER A 289 13.70 -9.48 -18.19
CA SER A 289 13.27 -9.47 -19.60
C SER A 289 12.00 -10.28 -19.83
N ALA A 290 11.89 -11.46 -19.23
CA ALA A 290 10.67 -12.28 -19.28
C ALA A 290 9.49 -11.55 -18.64
N TYR A 291 9.70 -10.88 -17.49
CA TYR A 291 8.67 -10.09 -16.83
C TYR A 291 8.16 -8.95 -17.73
N LEU A 292 9.07 -8.17 -18.33
CA LEU A 292 8.68 -7.09 -19.24
C LEU A 292 7.90 -7.63 -20.45
N LEU A 293 8.37 -8.73 -21.06
CA LEU A 293 7.69 -9.39 -22.17
C LEU A 293 6.27 -9.87 -21.77
N MET A 294 6.07 -10.35 -20.55
CA MET A 294 4.76 -10.74 -20.03
C MET A 294 3.77 -9.57 -19.96
N GLU A 295 4.22 -8.34 -19.62
CA GLU A 295 3.33 -7.16 -19.58
C GLU A 295 2.63 -6.93 -20.95
N ARG A 296 3.26 -7.30 -22.06
CA ARG A 296 2.67 -7.25 -23.43
C ARG A 296 2.12 -8.57 -23.94
N GLN A 297 1.89 -9.55 -23.07
CA GLN A 297 1.36 -10.86 -23.45
C GLN A 297 2.26 -11.64 -24.42
N ASN A 298 3.57 -11.34 -24.47
CA ASN A 298 4.49 -12.07 -25.34
C ASN A 298 4.69 -13.50 -24.80
N MET A 299 4.31 -14.48 -25.62
CA MET A 299 4.28 -15.89 -25.24
C MET A 299 5.65 -16.47 -24.86
N GLN A 300 6.75 -15.91 -25.35
CA GLN A 300 8.08 -16.37 -24.97
C GLN A 300 8.42 -15.98 -23.53
N GLY A 301 8.09 -14.75 -23.12
CA GLY A 301 8.21 -14.30 -21.74
C GLY A 301 7.32 -15.11 -20.79
N ILE A 302 6.05 -15.30 -21.16
CA ILE A 302 5.08 -16.11 -20.39
C ILE A 302 5.60 -17.54 -20.21
N LYS A 303 6.07 -18.19 -21.28
CA LYS A 303 6.63 -19.54 -21.23
C LYS A 303 7.85 -19.63 -20.34
N TYR A 304 8.79 -18.69 -20.48
CA TYR A 304 9.99 -18.69 -19.64
C TYR A 304 9.60 -18.59 -18.15
N PHE A 305 8.72 -17.65 -17.82
CA PHE A 305 8.30 -17.42 -16.45
C PHE A 305 7.58 -18.64 -15.85
N CYS A 306 6.59 -19.20 -16.56
CA CYS A 306 5.86 -20.36 -16.06
C CYS A 306 6.75 -21.61 -15.93
N ASN A 307 7.70 -21.82 -16.86
CA ASN A 307 8.57 -22.99 -16.83
C ASN A 307 9.62 -22.94 -15.72
N HIS A 308 10.01 -21.74 -15.30
CA HIS A 308 11.06 -21.50 -14.31
C HIS A 308 10.52 -20.89 -13.01
N PHE A 309 9.23 -21.06 -12.74
CA PHE A 309 8.55 -20.46 -11.58
C PHE A 309 9.25 -20.72 -10.24
N GLU A 310 9.84 -21.90 -10.07
CA GLU A 310 10.55 -22.31 -8.86
C GLU A 310 11.88 -21.57 -8.62
N LYS A 311 12.42 -20.88 -9.63
CA LYS A 311 13.69 -20.14 -9.54
C LYS A 311 13.54 -18.71 -9.00
N PHE A 312 12.31 -18.23 -8.83
CA PHE A 312 12.06 -16.86 -8.40
C PHE A 312 12.07 -16.73 -6.88
N ASP A 313 12.58 -15.61 -6.37
CA ASP A 313 12.63 -15.29 -4.95
C ASP A 313 11.36 -14.57 -4.46
N SER A 314 11.29 -14.28 -3.16
CA SER A 314 10.17 -13.60 -2.50
C SER A 314 9.81 -12.24 -3.13
N TYR A 315 10.79 -11.52 -3.72
CA TYR A 315 10.56 -10.19 -4.28
C TYR A 315 9.61 -10.24 -5.48
N TYR A 316 9.79 -11.21 -6.37
CA TYR A 316 8.87 -11.40 -7.50
C TYR A 316 7.47 -11.85 -7.03
N PHE A 317 7.36 -12.61 -5.94
CA PHE A 317 6.07 -13.04 -5.40
C PHE A 317 5.24 -11.89 -4.81
N GLU A 318 5.87 -10.84 -4.29
CA GLU A 318 5.16 -9.66 -3.80
C GLU A 318 4.37 -8.96 -4.92
N HIS A 319 4.86 -9.05 -6.17
CA HIS A 319 4.31 -8.34 -7.33
C HIS A 319 3.34 -9.18 -8.19
N ARG A 320 3.05 -10.43 -7.81
CA ARG A 320 2.08 -11.34 -8.47
C ARG A 320 2.22 -11.39 -10.02
N PRO A 321 3.39 -11.74 -10.56
CA PRO A 321 3.68 -11.73 -12.00
C PRO A 321 2.71 -12.56 -12.84
N LEU A 322 2.22 -13.71 -12.34
CA LEU A 322 1.23 -14.51 -13.06
C LEU A 322 -0.06 -13.73 -13.32
N SER A 323 -0.42 -12.83 -12.41
CA SER A 323 -1.57 -11.95 -12.56
C SER A 323 -1.44 -10.92 -13.69
N LEU A 324 -0.33 -10.87 -14.45
CA LEU A 324 -0.21 -10.09 -15.68
C LEU A 324 -0.76 -10.82 -16.92
N ILE A 325 -0.91 -12.15 -16.86
CA ILE A 325 -1.32 -12.95 -18.02
C ILE A 325 -2.82 -12.79 -18.26
N ARG A 326 -3.20 -12.48 -19.51
CA ARG A 326 -4.57 -12.25 -19.99
C ARG A 326 -4.90 -12.97 -21.29
N THR A 327 -3.87 -13.48 -21.98
CA THR A 327 -4.00 -14.09 -23.32
C THR A 327 -4.41 -15.56 -23.23
N VAL A 328 -5.35 -15.99 -24.08
CA VAL A 328 -5.89 -17.37 -24.09
C VAL A 328 -4.86 -18.39 -24.58
N GLU A 329 -3.89 -17.94 -25.38
CA GLU A 329 -2.75 -18.69 -25.88
C GLU A 329 -1.83 -19.18 -24.76
N ALA A 330 -1.92 -18.60 -23.57
CA ALA A 330 -1.17 -19.02 -22.40
C ALA A 330 -1.75 -20.26 -21.71
N LEU A 331 -2.98 -20.67 -22.05
CA LEU A 331 -3.63 -21.80 -21.36
C LEU A 331 -2.79 -23.09 -21.34
N PRO A 332 -2.14 -23.54 -22.44
CA PRO A 332 -1.33 -24.75 -22.40
C PRO A 332 -0.24 -24.71 -21.33
N VAL A 333 0.50 -23.60 -21.23
CA VAL A 333 1.58 -23.46 -20.25
C VAL A 333 1.05 -23.25 -18.82
N LEU A 334 -0.11 -22.61 -18.67
CA LEU A 334 -0.79 -22.49 -17.38
C LEU A 334 -1.28 -23.85 -16.86
N PHE A 335 -1.77 -24.73 -17.74
CA PHE A 335 -2.16 -26.10 -17.35
C PHE A 335 -0.95 -26.97 -17.01
N GLU A 336 0.18 -26.81 -17.69
CA GLU A 336 1.44 -27.46 -17.30
C GLU A 336 1.88 -27.01 -15.90
N LEU A 337 1.79 -25.71 -15.60
CA LEU A 337 2.11 -25.17 -14.29
C LEU A 337 1.10 -25.63 -13.22
N LEU A 338 -0.20 -25.68 -13.54
CA LEU A 338 -1.25 -26.18 -12.64
C LEU A 338 -1.00 -27.64 -12.27
N ASN A 339 -0.65 -28.48 -13.25
CA ASN A 339 -0.28 -29.86 -13.02
C ASN A 339 0.89 -29.97 -12.02
N LYS A 340 1.98 -29.22 -12.25
CA LYS A 340 3.11 -29.18 -11.31
C LYS A 340 2.67 -28.73 -9.92
N ALA A 341 1.87 -27.68 -9.82
CA ALA A 341 1.39 -27.14 -8.56
C ALA A 341 0.55 -28.17 -7.76
N MET A 342 -0.34 -28.89 -8.43
CA MET A 342 -1.21 -29.89 -7.80
C MET A 342 -0.48 -31.19 -7.44
N VAL A 343 0.44 -31.66 -8.28
CA VAL A 343 1.23 -32.88 -8.02
C VAL A 343 2.25 -32.66 -6.89
N ASN A 344 2.96 -31.54 -6.91
CA ASN A 344 4.04 -31.27 -5.95
C ASN A 344 3.59 -30.46 -4.73
N HIS A 345 2.30 -30.12 -4.63
CA HIS A 345 1.74 -29.24 -3.59
C HIS A 345 2.53 -27.92 -3.42
N LEU A 346 2.93 -27.31 -4.53
CA LEU A 346 3.77 -26.11 -4.52
C LEU A 346 3.02 -24.95 -3.87
N GLN A 347 3.65 -24.33 -2.86
CA GLN A 347 3.17 -23.14 -2.17
C GLN A 347 3.97 -21.92 -2.63
N THR A 348 3.30 -20.81 -2.88
CA THR A 348 3.96 -19.53 -3.19
C THR A 348 4.39 -18.80 -1.92
N ASP A 349 3.65 -18.99 -0.80
CA ASP A 349 4.05 -18.60 0.56
C ASP A 349 3.29 -19.43 1.62
N ARG A 350 3.49 -19.16 2.92
CA ARG A 350 2.85 -19.89 4.04
C ARG A 350 1.31 -19.85 4.03
N PHE A 351 0.71 -18.95 3.26
CA PHE A 351 -0.74 -18.70 3.21
C PHE A 351 -1.32 -18.85 1.80
N ARG A 352 -0.49 -19.07 0.77
CA ARG A 352 -0.91 -19.05 -0.63
C ARG A 352 -0.44 -20.28 -1.39
N ARG A 353 -1.40 -20.92 -2.06
CA ARG A 353 -1.15 -22.05 -2.94
C ARG A 353 -1.08 -21.58 -4.39
N LEU A 354 -0.10 -22.10 -5.13
CA LEU A 354 0.16 -21.72 -6.52
C LEU A 354 -1.03 -22.07 -7.45
N ASP A 355 -1.70 -23.18 -7.21
CA ASP A 355 -2.86 -23.61 -7.99
C ASP A 355 -4.01 -22.59 -7.94
N VAL A 356 -4.27 -21.98 -6.78
CA VAL A 356 -5.28 -20.92 -6.62
C VAL A 356 -4.89 -19.68 -7.45
N GLU A 357 -3.61 -19.30 -7.46
CA GLU A 357 -3.14 -18.16 -8.27
C GLU A 357 -3.33 -18.42 -9.77
N ILE A 358 -2.99 -19.63 -10.24
CA ILE A 358 -3.17 -20.02 -11.64
C ILE A 358 -4.66 -20.02 -12.03
N LEU A 359 -5.53 -20.55 -11.17
CA LEU A 359 -6.98 -20.53 -11.43
C LEU A 359 -7.52 -19.10 -11.50
N ASN A 360 -7.04 -18.18 -10.66
CA ASN A 360 -7.40 -16.77 -10.75
C ASN A 360 -6.95 -16.14 -12.08
N VAL A 361 -5.77 -16.51 -12.60
CA VAL A 361 -5.32 -16.08 -13.93
C VAL A 361 -6.25 -16.61 -15.01
N MET A 362 -6.63 -17.89 -14.96
CA MET A 362 -7.60 -18.47 -15.90
C MET A 362 -8.96 -17.78 -15.83
N THR A 363 -9.42 -17.40 -14.62
CA THR A 363 -10.61 -16.57 -14.44
C THR A 363 -10.47 -15.25 -15.21
N HIS A 364 -9.37 -14.51 -15.03
CA HIS A 364 -9.17 -13.25 -15.74
C HIS A 364 -9.11 -13.39 -17.27
N ILE A 365 -8.56 -14.48 -17.78
CA ILE A 365 -8.59 -14.82 -19.22
C ILE A 365 -10.04 -15.05 -19.65
N ALA A 366 -10.81 -15.85 -18.90
CA ALA A 366 -12.21 -16.13 -19.20
C ALA A 366 -13.07 -14.85 -19.21
N LEU A 367 -12.77 -13.88 -18.35
CA LEU A 367 -13.47 -12.59 -18.29
C LEU A 367 -13.26 -11.70 -19.52
N GLN A 368 -12.28 -11.97 -20.39
CA GLN A 368 -12.02 -11.14 -21.58
C GLN A 368 -13.15 -11.23 -22.62
N GLY A 369 -13.87 -12.36 -22.68
CA GLY A 369 -14.92 -12.55 -23.67
C GLY A 369 -15.52 -13.95 -23.67
N LYS A 370 -16.60 -14.12 -24.46
CA LYS A 370 -17.36 -15.38 -24.51
C LYS A 370 -16.52 -16.52 -25.09
N THR A 371 -15.72 -16.22 -26.10
CA THR A 371 -14.85 -17.20 -26.77
C THR A 371 -13.77 -17.68 -25.79
N GLU A 372 -13.18 -16.75 -25.04
CA GLU A 372 -12.15 -17.01 -24.04
C GLU A 372 -12.73 -17.85 -22.89
N LEU A 373 -13.92 -17.51 -22.38
CA LEU A 373 -14.63 -18.33 -21.41
C LEU A 373 -14.82 -19.77 -21.90
N GLN A 374 -15.35 -19.95 -23.11
CA GLN A 374 -15.57 -21.29 -23.66
C GLN A 374 -14.27 -22.08 -23.78
N THR A 375 -13.20 -21.42 -24.21
CA THR A 375 -11.87 -22.04 -24.35
C THR A 375 -11.30 -22.44 -22.99
N VAL A 376 -11.38 -21.57 -21.98
CA VAL A 376 -10.94 -21.85 -20.61
C VAL A 376 -11.71 -23.02 -20.01
N LEU A 377 -13.04 -22.98 -20.06
CA LEU A 377 -13.90 -24.00 -19.45
C LEU A 377 -13.75 -25.37 -20.12
N SER A 378 -13.69 -25.41 -21.45
CA SER A 378 -13.46 -26.66 -22.19
C SER A 378 -12.07 -27.24 -21.89
N SER A 379 -11.04 -26.39 -21.87
CA SER A 379 -9.67 -26.83 -21.56
C SER A 379 -9.52 -27.32 -20.11
N LEU A 380 -10.27 -26.74 -19.17
CA LEU A 380 -10.31 -27.19 -17.78
C LEU A 380 -10.95 -28.58 -17.64
N LEU A 381 -12.05 -28.85 -18.34
CA LEU A 381 -12.67 -30.19 -18.36
C LEU A 381 -11.73 -31.22 -19.02
N ASP A 382 -11.14 -30.88 -20.17
CA ASP A 382 -10.14 -31.72 -20.83
C ASP A 382 -8.96 -32.03 -19.92
N PHE A 383 -8.52 -31.06 -19.11
CA PHE A 383 -7.44 -31.25 -18.14
C PHE A 383 -7.82 -32.22 -17.02
N ILE A 384 -9.04 -32.13 -16.49
CA ILE A 384 -9.56 -33.05 -15.48
C ILE A 384 -9.60 -34.48 -16.03
N ASP A 385 -10.15 -34.65 -17.23
CA ASP A 385 -10.34 -35.95 -17.87
C ASP A 385 -9.01 -36.64 -18.21
N ARG A 386 -7.98 -35.86 -18.60
CA ARG A 386 -6.66 -36.38 -18.97
C ARG A 386 -5.78 -36.73 -17.76
N ASN A 387 -6.12 -36.28 -16.56
CA ASN A 387 -5.25 -36.41 -15.38
C ASN A 387 -5.96 -37.04 -14.15
N PRO A 388 -6.69 -38.16 -14.29
CA PRO A 388 -7.53 -38.71 -13.21
C PRO A 388 -6.73 -39.13 -11.96
N THR A 389 -5.41 -39.27 -12.08
CA THR A 389 -4.51 -39.69 -11.00
C THR A 389 -4.03 -38.53 -10.11
N ILE A 390 -4.27 -37.27 -10.49
CA ILE A 390 -3.87 -36.11 -9.66
C ILE A 390 -4.76 -36.05 -8.41
N PRO A 391 -4.19 -35.99 -7.20
CA PRO A 391 -4.97 -35.86 -5.98
C PRO A 391 -5.87 -34.62 -6.02
N ASN A 392 -7.12 -34.76 -5.56
CA ASN A 392 -8.08 -33.66 -5.47
C ASN A 392 -8.42 -32.99 -6.81
N ILE A 393 -8.15 -33.62 -7.96
CA ILE A 393 -8.47 -33.03 -9.28
C ILE A 393 -9.96 -32.73 -9.47
N GLN A 394 -10.83 -33.49 -8.81
CA GLN A 394 -12.28 -33.28 -8.83
C GLN A 394 -12.71 -31.92 -8.24
N PHE A 395 -11.89 -31.30 -7.38
CA PHE A 395 -12.18 -29.95 -6.88
C PHE A 395 -12.12 -28.88 -7.98
N LEU A 396 -11.48 -29.15 -9.12
CA LEU A 396 -11.47 -28.23 -10.25
C LEU A 396 -12.86 -28.07 -10.90
N HIS A 397 -13.82 -28.98 -10.65
CA HIS A 397 -15.23 -28.76 -11.02
C HIS A 397 -15.84 -27.58 -10.26
N VAL A 398 -15.43 -27.34 -9.01
CA VAL A 398 -15.84 -26.14 -8.26
C VAL A 398 -15.25 -24.90 -8.90
N SER A 399 -13.97 -24.95 -9.28
CA SER A 399 -13.31 -23.84 -9.98
C SER A 399 -13.93 -23.54 -11.35
N TYR A 400 -14.39 -24.57 -12.07
CA TYR A 400 -15.18 -24.41 -13.29
C TYR A 400 -16.44 -23.57 -13.04
N ASP A 401 -17.21 -23.94 -12.03
CA ASP A 401 -18.44 -23.22 -11.67
C ASP A 401 -18.13 -21.78 -11.21
N ASP A 402 -17.07 -21.59 -10.44
CA ASP A 402 -16.62 -20.28 -9.96
C ASP A 402 -16.17 -19.36 -11.11
N ILE A 403 -15.43 -19.87 -12.10
CA ILE A 403 -15.03 -19.13 -13.31
C ILE A 403 -16.28 -18.72 -14.11
N LEU A 404 -17.20 -19.67 -14.32
CA LEU A 404 -18.45 -19.43 -15.04
C LEU A 404 -19.31 -18.38 -14.32
N ASN A 405 -19.42 -18.46 -13.00
CA ASN A 405 -20.15 -17.51 -12.19
C ASN A 405 -19.47 -16.13 -12.22
N SER A 406 -18.15 -16.06 -12.14
CA SER A 406 -17.37 -14.82 -12.24
C SER A 406 -17.58 -14.13 -13.59
N TYR A 407 -17.65 -14.88 -14.70
CA TYR A 407 -17.97 -14.31 -16.01
C TYR A 407 -19.37 -13.72 -16.09
N LYS A 408 -20.35 -14.45 -15.55
CA LYS A 408 -21.75 -14.00 -15.50
C LYS A 408 -21.92 -12.73 -14.66
N THR A 409 -21.13 -12.55 -13.61
CA THR A 409 -21.22 -11.38 -12.72
C THR A 409 -20.47 -10.15 -13.24
N ASN A 410 -19.42 -10.30 -14.06
CA ASN A 410 -18.54 -9.20 -14.47
C ASN A 410 -18.74 -8.64 -15.89
N THR A 411 -19.58 -9.24 -16.75
CA THR A 411 -19.76 -8.75 -18.13
C THR A 411 -20.83 -7.63 -18.19
N PRO A 412 -20.48 -6.36 -18.54
CA PRO A 412 -21.42 -5.26 -18.60
C PRO A 412 -22.21 -5.32 -19.91
N GLY A 413 -23.32 -6.03 -19.83
CA GLY A 413 -24.15 -6.29 -20.99
C GLY A 413 -25.35 -7.14 -20.68
N HIS A 414 -25.88 -7.10 -19.45
CA HIS A 414 -27.24 -7.51 -19.08
C HIS A 414 -27.75 -6.58 -17.96
N HIS A 415 -27.84 -5.28 -18.25
CA HIS A 415 -28.97 -4.50 -17.74
C HIS A 415 -30.23 -5.07 -18.42
N TYR A 416 -31.36 -5.32 -17.78
CA TYR A 416 -31.84 -5.07 -16.42
C TYR A 416 -32.89 -6.17 -16.20
N VAL A 417 -33.20 -6.52 -14.95
CA VAL A 417 -34.22 -7.51 -14.51
C VAL A 417 -35.48 -7.58 -15.41
N GLU A 418 -35.94 -6.45 -15.96
CA GLU A 418 -37.04 -6.31 -16.93
C GLU A 418 -36.90 -7.10 -18.25
N SER A 419 -35.71 -7.13 -18.87
CA SER A 419 -35.50 -7.81 -20.16
C SER A 419 -35.45 -9.33 -19.99
N ALA A 420 -34.86 -9.79 -18.89
CA ALA A 420 -34.85 -11.21 -18.51
C ALA A 420 -36.26 -11.68 -18.10
N LEU A 421 -37.03 -10.86 -17.38
CA LEU A 421 -38.44 -11.14 -17.04
C LEU A 421 -39.34 -11.15 -18.29
N ARG A 422 -39.21 -10.18 -19.21
CA ARG A 422 -39.97 -10.15 -20.49
C ARG A 422 -39.63 -11.34 -21.39
N THR A 423 -38.35 -11.67 -21.49
CA THR A 423 -37.89 -12.77 -22.36
C THR A 423 -38.26 -14.13 -21.78
N ALA A 424 -38.19 -14.32 -20.45
CA ALA A 424 -38.67 -15.53 -19.78
C ALA A 424 -40.20 -15.68 -19.86
N ASN A 425 -40.97 -14.61 -19.65
CA ASN A 425 -42.44 -14.62 -19.76
C ASN A 425 -42.90 -14.87 -21.20
N ASN A 426 -42.19 -14.33 -22.20
CA ASN A 426 -42.50 -14.55 -23.61
C ASN A 426 -42.08 -15.93 -24.13
N LEU A 427 -41.04 -16.55 -23.55
CA LEU A 427 -40.51 -17.84 -24.01
C LEU A 427 -41.24 -19.04 -23.41
N LEU A 428 -41.87 -18.90 -22.25
CA LEU A 428 -42.22 -20.06 -21.45
C LEU A 428 -43.64 -20.58 -21.61
N HIS A 429 -44.68 -19.77 -21.94
CA HIS A 429 -46.07 -20.25 -22.10
C HIS A 429 -46.46 -21.38 -21.10
N VAL A 430 -45.99 -21.32 -19.85
CA VAL A 430 -46.29 -22.33 -18.83
C VAL A 430 -47.42 -21.78 -17.99
N PRO A 431 -48.57 -22.48 -17.88
CA PRO A 431 -49.69 -22.02 -17.07
C PRO A 431 -49.34 -22.17 -15.58
N ILE A 432 -48.83 -21.10 -14.97
CA ILE A 432 -48.51 -21.03 -13.54
C ILE A 432 -48.90 -19.64 -13.05
N ASN A 433 -49.60 -19.61 -11.92
CA ASN A 433 -50.29 -18.46 -11.31
C ASN A 433 -49.49 -17.13 -11.41
N GLU A 434 -49.83 -16.31 -12.42
CA GLU A 434 -49.18 -15.02 -12.73
C GLU A 434 -49.23 -14.08 -11.52
N GLU A 435 -50.33 -14.09 -10.77
CA GLU A 435 -50.54 -13.27 -9.57
C GLU A 435 -49.48 -13.54 -8.48
N TYR A 436 -49.06 -14.81 -8.32
CA TYR A 436 -48.04 -15.18 -7.34
C TYR A 436 -46.64 -14.70 -7.74
N GLN A 437 -46.28 -14.84 -9.02
CA GLN A 437 -44.97 -14.37 -9.50
C GLN A 437 -44.86 -12.85 -9.41
N GLU A 438 -45.95 -12.13 -9.73
CA GLU A 438 -46.02 -10.68 -9.55
C GLU A 438 -45.82 -10.26 -8.09
N LYS A 439 -46.44 -10.99 -7.13
CA LYS A 439 -46.26 -10.73 -5.70
C LYS A 439 -44.81 -10.92 -5.25
N LEU A 440 -44.12 -11.97 -5.70
CA LEU A 440 -42.70 -12.18 -5.37
C LEU A 440 -41.78 -11.12 -5.98
N VAL A 441 -41.98 -10.77 -7.25
CA VAL A 441 -41.22 -9.70 -7.91
C VAL A 441 -41.41 -8.38 -7.17
N LEU A 442 -42.64 -8.09 -6.75
CA LEU A 442 -42.95 -6.90 -5.96
C LEU A 442 -42.25 -6.92 -4.60
N SER A 443 -42.23 -8.06 -3.88
CA SER A 443 -41.50 -8.19 -2.61
C SER A 443 -39.99 -7.94 -2.77
N VAL A 444 -39.37 -8.48 -3.81
CA VAL A 444 -37.94 -8.25 -4.10
C VAL A 444 -37.68 -6.78 -4.40
N LYS A 445 -38.57 -6.14 -5.18
CA LYS A 445 -38.46 -4.71 -5.51
C LYS A 445 -38.58 -3.84 -4.26
N LEU A 446 -39.61 -4.07 -3.45
CA LEU A 446 -39.84 -3.31 -2.21
C LEU A 446 -38.67 -3.43 -1.25
N GLN A 447 -38.09 -4.62 -1.12
CA GLN A 447 -36.90 -4.82 -0.29
C GLN A 447 -35.72 -3.97 -0.79
N LYS A 448 -35.47 -3.94 -2.10
CA LYS A 448 -34.43 -3.11 -2.71
C LYS A 448 -34.68 -1.61 -2.46
N ASP A 449 -35.91 -1.16 -2.66
CA ASP A 449 -36.30 0.24 -2.49
C ASP A 449 -36.15 0.66 -1.00
N ILE A 450 -36.51 -0.21 -0.06
CA ILE A 450 -36.29 -0.03 1.38
C ILE A 450 -34.80 0.10 1.71
N ILE A 451 -33.94 -0.74 1.12
CA ILE A 451 -32.48 -0.69 1.32
C ILE A 451 -31.91 0.66 0.86
N GLU A 452 -32.29 1.09 -0.33
CA GLU A 452 -31.82 2.35 -0.91
C GLU A 452 -32.30 3.56 -0.09
N LYS A 453 -33.55 3.54 0.38
CA LYS A 453 -34.12 4.58 1.28
C LYS A 453 -33.39 4.62 2.64
N CYS A 454 -33.09 3.47 3.24
CA CYS A 454 -32.34 3.41 4.50
C CYS A 454 -30.93 3.99 4.36
N LYS A 455 -30.22 3.66 3.26
CA LYS A 455 -28.90 4.22 2.94
C LYS A 455 -28.96 5.74 2.76
N ALA A 456 -29.96 6.25 2.04
CA ALA A 456 -30.14 7.68 1.80
C ALA A 456 -30.41 8.48 3.09
N ASN A 457 -31.13 7.87 4.05
CA ASN A 457 -31.51 8.52 5.31
C ASN A 457 -30.50 8.30 6.46
N SER A 458 -29.31 7.75 6.20
CA SER A 458 -28.28 7.45 7.23
C SER A 458 -28.81 6.62 8.41
N LEU A 459 -29.81 5.78 8.16
CA LEU A 459 -30.29 4.81 9.15
C LEU A 459 -29.24 3.69 9.30
N PRO A 460 -29.14 3.02 10.47
CA PRO A 460 -28.14 1.97 10.68
C PRO A 460 -28.18 0.96 9.55
N ASP A 461 -27.02 0.62 8.95
CA ASP A 461 -26.91 -0.31 7.82
C ASP A 461 -27.54 -1.69 8.17
N ILE A 462 -28.80 -1.88 7.79
CA ILE A 462 -29.54 -3.15 8.02
C ILE A 462 -29.30 -4.14 6.87
N TYR A 463 -28.57 -3.77 5.80
CA TYR A 463 -28.50 -4.61 4.60
C TYR A 463 -27.12 -4.59 3.95
N VAL A 464 -26.39 -5.70 4.07
CA VAL A 464 -25.06 -5.90 3.48
C VAL A 464 -25.12 -6.88 2.31
N SER A 465 -24.45 -6.49 1.20
CA SER A 465 -24.17 -7.24 -0.04
C SER A 465 -25.29 -7.28 -1.11
N GLU A 466 -25.16 -6.43 -2.14
CA GLU A 466 -25.99 -6.43 -3.35
C GLU A 466 -25.80 -7.69 -4.23
N LEU A 467 -24.66 -8.38 -4.14
CA LEU A 467 -24.31 -9.51 -5.03
C LEU A 467 -25.04 -10.82 -4.67
N ASN A 468 -25.22 -11.13 -3.38
CA ASN A 468 -25.94 -12.34 -2.95
C ASN A 468 -27.47 -12.21 -3.10
N MET A 469 -27.99 -10.99 -3.10
CA MET A 469 -29.42 -10.73 -3.32
C MET A 469 -29.86 -11.09 -4.75
N ILE A 470 -29.03 -10.79 -5.75
CA ILE A 470 -29.40 -10.96 -7.17
C ILE A 470 -29.57 -12.44 -7.54
N VAL A 471 -28.66 -13.32 -7.12
CA VAL A 471 -28.72 -14.76 -7.41
C VAL A 471 -29.91 -15.40 -6.70
N ASN A 472 -30.11 -15.09 -5.42
CA ASN A 472 -31.21 -15.65 -4.64
C ASN A 472 -32.58 -15.13 -5.08
N ALA A 473 -32.70 -13.85 -5.45
CA ALA A 473 -33.93 -13.30 -6.02
C ALA A 473 -34.26 -13.94 -7.37
N THR A 474 -33.25 -14.15 -8.24
CA THR A 474 -33.45 -14.80 -9.54
C THR A 474 -33.91 -16.24 -9.37
N ASN A 475 -33.32 -16.99 -8.43
CA ASN A 475 -33.72 -18.36 -8.15
C ASN A 475 -35.13 -18.41 -7.56
N LEU A 476 -35.45 -17.53 -6.61
CA LEU A 476 -36.76 -17.47 -5.95
C LEU A 476 -37.91 -17.16 -6.93
N VAL A 477 -37.73 -16.17 -7.81
CA VAL A 477 -38.77 -15.78 -8.79
C VAL A 477 -39.00 -16.86 -9.86
N ARG A 478 -38.02 -17.75 -10.08
CA ARG A 478 -38.14 -18.90 -11.00
C ARG A 478 -38.82 -20.11 -10.37
N MET A 479 -39.06 -20.12 -9.06
CA MET A 479 -39.65 -21.27 -8.38
C MET A 479 -41.15 -21.36 -8.68
N THR A 480 -41.59 -22.58 -8.98
CA THR A 480 -43.03 -22.88 -9.03
C THR A 480 -43.58 -23.03 -7.62
N LEU A 481 -44.90 -22.87 -7.46
CA LEU A 481 -45.57 -23.13 -6.19
C LEU A 481 -45.23 -24.52 -5.67
N SER A 482 -44.87 -24.59 -4.39
CA SER A 482 -44.47 -25.84 -3.76
C SER A 482 -45.66 -26.79 -3.68
N ARG A 483 -45.51 -27.99 -4.25
CA ARG A 483 -46.49 -29.08 -4.16
C ARG A 483 -46.05 -30.21 -3.24
N GLU A 484 -44.82 -30.13 -2.76
CA GLU A 484 -44.22 -31.11 -1.87
C GLU A 484 -43.14 -30.44 -1.00
N ARG A 485 -42.76 -31.15 0.06
CA ARG A 485 -41.84 -30.67 1.09
C ARG A 485 -40.48 -30.20 0.54
N SER A 486 -39.84 -30.96 -0.35
CA SER A 486 -38.51 -30.62 -0.89
C SER A 486 -38.50 -29.30 -1.67
N GLN A 487 -39.56 -29.04 -2.43
CA GLN A 487 -39.77 -27.78 -3.15
C GLN A 487 -39.95 -26.62 -2.18
N PHE A 488 -40.68 -26.85 -1.08
CA PHE A 488 -40.90 -25.87 -0.04
C PHE A 488 -39.62 -25.57 0.77
N GLU A 489 -38.82 -26.59 1.07
CA GLU A 489 -37.53 -26.45 1.75
C GLU A 489 -36.53 -25.60 0.93
N THR A 490 -36.54 -25.79 -0.39
CA THR A 490 -35.72 -24.98 -1.31
C THR A 490 -36.22 -23.53 -1.33
N PHE A 491 -37.54 -23.33 -1.34
CA PHE A 491 -38.19 -22.02 -1.31
C PHE A 491 -37.87 -21.24 -0.04
N ILE A 492 -38.05 -21.86 1.13
CA ILE A 492 -37.80 -21.21 2.42
C ILE A 492 -36.32 -20.91 2.63
N ASN A 493 -35.42 -21.72 2.05
CA ASN A 493 -33.98 -21.45 2.09
C ASN A 493 -33.63 -20.18 1.31
N HIS A 494 -34.14 -20.01 0.08
CA HIS A 494 -33.90 -18.80 -0.69
C HIS A 494 -34.57 -17.57 -0.08
N LEU A 495 -35.78 -17.70 0.47
CA LEU A 495 -36.43 -16.62 1.23
C LEU A 495 -35.57 -16.17 2.41
N GLN A 496 -35.09 -17.09 3.23
CA GLN A 496 -34.28 -16.74 4.40
C GLN A 496 -32.96 -16.07 4.00
N GLN A 497 -32.27 -16.57 2.97
CA GLN A 497 -31.02 -15.97 2.49
C GLN A 497 -31.23 -14.55 1.93
N LEU A 498 -32.39 -14.30 1.32
CA LEU A 498 -32.71 -13.02 0.72
C LEU A 498 -33.20 -11.99 1.75
N PHE A 499 -34.04 -12.41 2.71
CA PHE A 499 -34.73 -11.50 3.62
C PHE A 499 -34.15 -11.48 5.05
N TYR A 500 -33.58 -12.57 5.55
CA TYR A 500 -33.08 -12.66 6.94
C TYR A 500 -31.58 -12.37 7.04
N GLU A 501 -30.74 -13.06 6.24
CA GLU A 501 -29.27 -12.94 6.39
C GLU A 501 -28.75 -11.50 6.29
N PRO A 502 -29.25 -10.65 5.37
CA PRO A 502 -28.78 -9.27 5.26
C PRO A 502 -28.99 -8.45 6.54
N ILE A 503 -30.05 -8.74 7.30
CA ILE A 503 -30.47 -8.01 8.52
C ILE A 503 -29.58 -8.34 9.72
N PHE A 504 -29.00 -9.54 9.78
CA PHE A 504 -28.36 -10.06 10.99
C PHE A 504 -26.89 -10.49 10.80
N LYS A 505 -26.29 -10.33 9.62
CA LYS A 505 -24.90 -10.78 9.33
C LYS A 505 -23.82 -9.97 10.04
N GLU A 506 -24.09 -8.71 10.41
CA GLU A 506 -23.13 -7.83 11.09
C GLU A 506 -23.64 -7.40 12.48
N ARG A 507 -23.15 -8.06 13.54
CA ARG A 507 -23.37 -7.62 14.91
C ARG A 507 -22.62 -6.30 15.17
N ARG A 508 -23.26 -5.15 15.00
CA ARG A 508 -22.87 -3.88 15.67
C ARG A 508 -24.02 -2.95 16.12
N ALA A 509 -25.27 -3.16 15.70
CA ALA A 509 -26.39 -2.36 16.21
C ALA A 509 -27.18 -3.11 17.31
N PRO A 510 -27.63 -2.44 18.39
CA PRO A 510 -28.48 -3.07 19.40
C PRO A 510 -29.83 -3.43 18.78
N ALA A 511 -30.14 -4.73 18.75
CA ALA A 511 -31.35 -5.32 18.17
C ALA A 511 -32.67 -4.65 18.63
N SER A 512 -32.66 -3.95 19.78
CA SER A 512 -33.83 -3.31 20.38
C SER A 512 -34.40 -2.10 19.60
N HIS A 513 -33.59 -1.38 18.81
CA HIS A 513 -34.10 -0.20 18.10
C HIS A 513 -34.88 -0.56 16.82
N ILE A 514 -34.38 -1.51 16.04
CA ILE A 514 -35.05 -1.99 14.81
C ILE A 514 -36.32 -2.78 15.17
N GLN A 515 -36.26 -3.55 16.26
CA GLN A 515 -37.39 -4.34 16.76
C GLN A 515 -38.59 -3.53 17.21
N SER A 516 -38.40 -2.27 17.62
CA SER A 516 -39.49 -1.35 17.98
C SER A 516 -40.06 -0.57 16.79
N GLN A 517 -39.31 -0.39 15.69
CA GLN A 517 -39.74 0.39 14.53
C GLN A 517 -40.47 -0.44 13.46
N TYR A 518 -40.08 -1.70 13.26
CA TYR A 518 -40.64 -2.59 12.22
C TYR A 518 -41.03 -3.97 12.76
N PRO A 519 -41.92 -4.05 13.77
CA PRO A 519 -42.25 -5.29 14.46
C PRO A 519 -42.90 -6.33 13.52
N GLU A 520 -43.68 -5.90 12.54
CA GLU A 520 -44.38 -6.80 11.62
C GLU A 520 -43.42 -7.50 10.65
N LEU A 521 -42.45 -6.76 10.08
CA LEU A 521 -41.44 -7.31 9.17
C LEU A 521 -40.52 -8.30 9.88
N LEU A 522 -40.07 -7.96 11.09
CA LEU A 522 -39.22 -8.84 11.88
C LEU A 522 -39.95 -10.09 12.33
N ALA A 523 -41.24 -10.00 12.67
CA ALA A 523 -42.05 -11.18 12.99
C ALA A 523 -42.15 -12.13 11.78
N VAL A 524 -42.36 -11.63 10.57
CA VAL A 524 -42.40 -12.48 9.35
C VAL A 524 -41.03 -13.09 9.05
N ILE A 525 -39.97 -12.31 9.15
CA ILE A 525 -38.60 -12.75 8.87
C ILE A 525 -38.12 -13.79 9.89
N ASP A 526 -38.49 -13.62 11.17
CA ASP A 526 -38.18 -14.59 12.21
C ASP A 526 -38.97 -15.90 12.02
N ARG A 527 -40.24 -15.81 11.59
CA ARG A 527 -41.02 -16.99 11.18
C ARG A 527 -40.34 -17.76 10.05
N ILE A 528 -39.92 -17.07 8.99
CA ILE A 528 -39.19 -17.67 7.85
C ILE A 528 -37.91 -18.38 8.33
N ARG A 529 -37.14 -17.75 9.23
CA ARG A 529 -35.94 -18.37 9.83
C ARG A 529 -36.30 -19.64 10.61
N CYS A 530 -37.30 -19.58 11.49
CA CYS A 530 -37.71 -20.69 12.34
C CYS A 530 -38.19 -21.88 11.49
N ILE A 531 -38.98 -21.64 10.45
CA ILE A 531 -39.45 -22.67 9.52
C ILE A 531 -38.27 -23.33 8.79
N ARG A 532 -37.32 -22.55 8.26
CA ARG A 532 -36.10 -23.10 7.64
C ARG A 532 -35.29 -23.93 8.63
N HIS A 533 -35.08 -23.42 9.85
CA HIS A 533 -34.31 -24.11 10.88
C HIS A 533 -34.95 -25.44 11.27
N TYR A 534 -36.27 -25.48 11.39
CA TYR A 534 -37.03 -26.70 11.67
C TYR A 534 -36.81 -27.78 10.61
N TYR A 535 -36.83 -27.42 9.32
CA TYR A 535 -36.64 -28.37 8.23
C TYR A 535 -35.18 -28.84 8.08
N LEU A 536 -34.19 -27.95 8.28
CA LEU A 536 -32.76 -28.30 8.15
C LEU A 536 -32.19 -29.04 9.37
N HIS A 537 -32.74 -28.80 10.56
CA HIS A 537 -32.18 -29.25 11.83
C HIS A 537 -33.22 -29.83 12.78
N SER A 538 -34.15 -30.65 12.25
CA SER A 538 -35.28 -31.22 13.00
C SER A 538 -34.90 -31.92 14.31
N LYS A 539 -33.69 -32.51 14.41
CA LYS A 539 -33.16 -33.17 15.62
C LYS A 539 -32.54 -32.24 16.67
N LEU A 540 -32.33 -30.96 16.36
CA LEU A 540 -31.65 -29.95 17.19
C LEU A 540 -32.54 -28.74 17.51
N SER A 541 -33.82 -28.81 17.18
CA SER A 541 -34.74 -27.68 17.20
C SER A 541 -35.02 -27.17 18.63
N ASP A 542 -34.55 -25.96 18.87
CA ASP A 542 -34.88 -25.10 20.02
C ASP A 542 -36.40 -25.14 20.32
N PRO A 543 -36.82 -25.30 21.60
CA PRO A 543 -38.23 -25.28 22.00
C PRO A 543 -39.01 -24.08 21.45
N GLU A 544 -38.37 -22.92 21.32
CA GLU A 544 -39.01 -21.71 20.81
C GLU A 544 -39.24 -21.77 19.28
N VAL A 545 -38.28 -22.35 18.55
CA VAL A 545 -38.44 -22.61 17.10
C VAL A 545 -39.58 -23.61 16.88
N ARG A 546 -39.70 -24.66 17.71
CA ARG A 546 -40.81 -25.61 17.62
C ARG A 546 -42.15 -24.95 17.88
N ARG A 547 -42.24 -24.12 18.94
CA ARG A 547 -43.46 -23.38 19.28
C ARG A 547 -43.95 -22.52 18.10
N ILE A 548 -43.06 -21.74 17.49
CA ILE A 548 -43.38 -20.86 16.35
C ILE A 548 -43.85 -21.68 15.13
N VAL A 549 -43.19 -22.79 14.82
CA VAL A 549 -43.57 -23.63 13.67
C VAL A 549 -44.87 -24.39 13.91
N GLU A 550 -45.10 -24.88 15.13
CA GLU A 550 -46.34 -25.54 15.51
C GLU A 550 -47.53 -24.58 15.47
N GLU A 551 -47.36 -23.31 15.86
CA GLU A 551 -48.38 -22.26 15.71
C GLU A 551 -48.74 -22.01 14.25
N GLU A 552 -47.75 -21.99 13.35
CA GLU A 552 -47.99 -21.85 11.91
C GLU A 552 -48.71 -23.07 11.32
N PHE A 553 -48.32 -24.29 11.73
CA PHE A 553 -49.02 -25.51 11.32
C PHE A 553 -50.46 -25.56 11.85
N GLN A 554 -50.70 -25.14 13.08
CA GLN A 554 -52.06 -25.07 13.63
C GLN A 554 -52.97 -24.17 12.79
N GLN A 555 -52.46 -23.04 12.32
CA GLN A 555 -53.22 -22.12 11.45
C GLN A 555 -53.52 -22.71 10.07
N LEU A 556 -52.77 -23.73 9.64
CA LEU A 556 -53.00 -24.49 8.39
C LEU A 556 -53.82 -25.77 8.61
N GLY A 557 -54.22 -26.07 9.86
CA GLY A 557 -54.90 -27.32 10.22
C GLY A 557 -53.98 -28.54 10.38
N GLY A 558 -52.67 -28.34 10.52
CA GLY A 558 -51.64 -29.36 10.69
C GLY A 558 -50.39 -29.11 9.83
N GLU A 559 -49.38 -29.97 9.95
CA GLU A 559 -48.24 -29.96 9.02
C GLU A 559 -48.75 -30.25 7.59
N PRO A 560 -48.33 -29.49 6.57
CA PRO A 560 -48.74 -29.73 5.19
C PRO A 560 -48.34 -31.13 4.72
N ILE A 561 -49.33 -31.91 4.29
CA ILE A 561 -49.11 -33.27 3.77
C ILE A 561 -49.67 -33.45 2.35
N THR A 562 -50.51 -32.53 1.87
CA THR A 562 -51.04 -32.54 0.50
C THR A 562 -50.45 -31.42 -0.36
N PRO A 563 -50.45 -31.57 -1.70
CA PRO A 563 -50.01 -30.51 -2.62
C PRO A 563 -50.72 -29.17 -2.41
N ASP A 564 -52.02 -29.19 -2.13
CA ASP A 564 -52.81 -27.98 -1.90
C ASP A 564 -52.43 -27.30 -0.59
N GLN A 565 -52.11 -28.07 0.45
CA GLN A 565 -51.60 -27.54 1.72
C GLN A 565 -50.22 -26.91 1.55
N TRP A 566 -49.31 -27.55 0.80
CA TRP A 566 -47.99 -26.98 0.48
C TRP A 566 -48.09 -25.69 -0.33
N THR A 567 -48.99 -25.68 -1.32
CA THR A 567 -49.24 -24.49 -2.14
C THR A 567 -49.83 -23.36 -1.29
N SER A 568 -50.80 -23.67 -0.45
CA SER A 568 -51.42 -22.69 0.46
C SER A 568 -50.40 -22.11 1.44
N PHE A 569 -49.52 -22.95 2.00
CA PHE A 569 -48.48 -22.50 2.93
C PHE A 569 -47.46 -21.58 2.25
N HIS A 570 -47.05 -21.95 1.04
CA HIS A 570 -46.15 -21.14 0.20
C HIS A 570 -46.74 -19.76 -0.09
N VAL A 571 -47.98 -19.71 -0.59
CA VAL A 571 -48.66 -18.46 -0.95
C VAL A 571 -48.80 -17.56 0.27
N ARG A 572 -49.26 -18.12 1.39
CA ARG A 572 -49.47 -17.38 2.63
C ARG A 572 -48.20 -16.69 3.13
N LEU A 573 -47.07 -17.40 3.17
CA LEU A 573 -45.79 -16.80 3.60
C LEU A 573 -45.35 -15.67 2.68
N THR A 574 -45.62 -15.80 1.38
CA THR A 574 -45.31 -14.77 0.39
C THR A 574 -46.16 -13.52 0.58
N GLU A 575 -47.45 -13.69 0.87
CA GLU A 575 -48.39 -12.60 1.11
C GLU A 575 -48.09 -11.87 2.42
N ASP A 576 -47.85 -12.61 3.50
CA ASP A 576 -47.44 -12.05 4.80
C ASP A 576 -46.16 -11.20 4.67
N LEU A 577 -45.18 -11.68 3.89
CA LEU A 577 -43.93 -10.95 3.65
C LEU A 577 -44.16 -9.70 2.80
N LEU A 578 -44.94 -9.80 1.73
CA LEU A 578 -45.25 -8.66 0.87
C LEU A 578 -45.95 -7.55 1.65
N GLU A 579 -46.92 -7.90 2.48
CA GLU A 579 -47.68 -6.94 3.29
C GLU A 579 -46.78 -6.25 4.33
N ALA A 580 -45.91 -7.00 5.01
CA ALA A 580 -44.97 -6.43 5.96
C ALA A 580 -43.92 -5.51 5.31
N LEU A 581 -43.48 -5.83 4.08
CA LEU A 581 -42.59 -4.96 3.30
C LEU A 581 -43.30 -3.66 2.89
N LYS A 582 -44.55 -3.71 2.41
CA LYS A 582 -45.34 -2.50 2.10
C LYS A 582 -45.51 -1.59 3.31
N GLN A 583 -45.83 -2.18 4.47
CA GLN A 583 -45.96 -1.42 5.72
C GLN A 583 -44.64 -0.79 6.13
N THR A 584 -43.53 -1.50 5.98
CA THR A 584 -42.20 -0.98 6.28
C THR A 584 -41.82 0.17 5.34
N GLU A 585 -42.07 0.02 4.04
CA GLU A 585 -41.83 1.08 3.07
C GLU A 585 -42.65 2.34 3.39
N SER A 586 -43.90 2.20 3.82
CA SER A 586 -44.76 3.34 4.18
C SER A 586 -44.31 4.11 5.43
N LYS A 587 -43.48 3.47 6.28
CA LYS A 587 -42.95 4.05 7.54
C LYS A 587 -41.58 4.73 7.35
N LEU A 588 -40.91 4.49 6.21
CA LEU A 588 -39.61 5.05 5.81
C LEU A 588 -39.79 6.30 4.95
#